data_AF-A0A2V7TS66-F1
#
_entry.id   AF-A0A2V7TS66-F1
#
_cell.length_a   1.000
_cell.length_b   1.000
_cell.length_c   1.000
_cell.angle_alpha   90.00
_cell.angle_beta   90.00
_cell.angle_gamma   90.00
#
_symmetry.space_group_name_H-M   'P 1'
#
loop_
_entity.id
_entity.type
_entity.pdbx_description
1 polymer ?
#
loop_
_entity_poly.entity_id
_entity_poly.type
_entity_poly.pdbx_seq_one_letter_code
_entity_poly.pdbx_strand_id
1 'polypeptide(L)'
;MPFATVKAYEVQESTDLKGNPQDPALRLANAAIVGKASGGLCTAGQDPCAFDTLAISKVPLQLGVGPLNGDFQVMFDTMMNPGHLLSDLVLIAKGSVHGTLDLRPLLNRTAPMALMSGRWGSRTLDARGTFSGRFLVPFPQPTRQCATGFAYLDPVAGLQCLEDSEMSLGHPVTKVVATFIKTGPFRPGDDDEDDGGGHGRK
;
A
#
# COMPACT_ATOMS: atom_id res chain seq x y z
N MET A 1 2.28 -14.71 14.81
CA MET A 1 3.08 -13.47 14.72
C MET A 1 3.00 -12.96 13.29
N PRO A 2 3.01 -11.64 13.04
CA PRO A 2 3.07 -11.12 11.68
C PRO A 2 4.35 -11.60 10.98
N PHE A 3 4.25 -11.90 9.69
CA PHE A 3 5.43 -12.20 8.87
C PHE A 3 6.18 -10.91 8.54
N ALA A 4 5.46 -9.87 8.14
CA ALA A 4 6.04 -8.55 7.88
C ALA A 4 5.01 -7.43 8.14
N THR A 5 5.51 -6.23 8.34
CA THR A 5 4.69 -5.01 8.43
C THR A 5 5.24 -3.95 7.49
N VAL A 6 4.35 -3.14 6.92
CA VAL A 6 4.68 -2.05 6.02
C VAL A 6 4.11 -0.75 6.58
N LYS A 7 4.94 0.29 6.62
CA LYS A 7 4.53 1.69 6.80
C LYS A 7 4.99 2.45 5.55
N ALA A 8 4.04 2.89 4.75
CA ALA A 8 4.30 3.57 3.49
C ALA A 8 3.38 4.78 3.29
N TYR A 9 3.60 5.52 2.22
CA TYR A 9 2.88 6.73 1.88
C TYR A 9 2.56 6.76 0.40
N GLU A 10 1.37 7.24 0.09
CA GLU A 10 0.97 7.51 -1.29
C GLU A 10 1.68 8.79 -1.77
N VAL A 11 2.56 8.64 -2.76
CA VAL A 11 3.33 9.76 -3.34
C VAL A 11 2.71 10.30 -4.62
N GLN A 12 1.89 9.48 -5.28
CA GLN A 12 1.13 9.88 -6.46
C GLN A 12 -0.13 9.04 -6.54
N GLU A 13 -1.25 9.68 -6.87
CA GLU A 13 -2.47 9.01 -7.28
C GLU A 13 -3.01 9.64 -8.56
N SER A 14 -3.34 8.79 -9.53
CA SER A 14 -4.15 9.17 -10.69
C SER A 14 -5.51 8.51 -10.57
N THR A 15 -6.56 9.33 -10.47
CA THR A 15 -7.94 8.86 -10.42
C THR A 15 -8.70 9.20 -11.69
N ASP A 16 -9.54 8.26 -12.12
CA ASP A 16 -10.50 8.45 -13.21
C ASP A 16 -11.88 7.97 -12.73
N LEU A 17 -12.91 8.69 -13.14
CA LEU A 17 -14.30 8.36 -12.87
C LEU A 17 -14.94 7.91 -14.17
N LYS A 18 -15.11 6.60 -14.32
CA LYS A 18 -15.79 6.02 -15.48
C LYS A 18 -17.23 5.69 -15.13
N GLY A 19 -18.18 6.13 -15.94
CA GLY A 19 -19.57 5.75 -15.80
C GLY A 19 -20.41 6.38 -16.90
N ASN A 20 -21.36 5.62 -17.41
CA ASN A 20 -22.46 6.22 -18.16
C ASN A 20 -23.45 6.84 -17.17
N PRO A 21 -24.28 7.82 -17.57
CA PRO A 21 -25.34 8.35 -16.70
C PRO A 21 -26.31 7.28 -16.15
N GLN A 22 -26.35 6.10 -16.78
CA GLN A 22 -27.19 4.97 -16.40
C GLN A 22 -26.46 3.91 -15.56
N ASP A 23 -25.12 3.97 -15.48
CA ASP A 23 -24.29 3.02 -14.75
C ASP A 23 -23.70 3.66 -13.48
N PRO A 24 -23.50 2.89 -12.39
CA PRO A 24 -22.83 3.40 -11.20
C PRO A 24 -21.42 3.93 -11.55
N ALA A 25 -21.10 5.14 -11.09
CA ALA A 25 -19.77 5.71 -11.28
C ALA A 25 -18.69 4.79 -10.67
N LEU A 26 -17.77 4.34 -11.51
CA LEU A 26 -16.62 3.52 -11.17
C LEU A 26 -15.39 4.41 -10.95
N ARG A 27 -14.86 4.39 -9.74
CA ARG A 27 -13.56 4.99 -9.42
C ARG A 27 -12.45 4.03 -9.81
N LEU A 28 -11.64 4.44 -10.77
CA LEU A 28 -10.36 3.81 -11.09
C LEU A 28 -9.26 4.64 -10.44
N ALA A 29 -8.34 3.98 -9.73
CA ALA A 29 -7.18 4.67 -9.18
C ALA A 29 -5.91 3.86 -9.42
N ASN A 30 -4.86 4.56 -9.84
CA ASN A 30 -3.50 4.06 -9.88
C ASN A 30 -2.68 4.86 -8.88
N ALA A 31 -2.12 4.19 -7.87
CA ALA A 31 -1.37 4.81 -6.80
C ALA A 31 0.07 4.30 -6.78
N ALA A 32 1.03 5.20 -6.67
CA ALA A 32 2.40 4.89 -6.32
C ALA A 32 2.58 5.06 -4.82
N ILE A 33 3.00 4.00 -4.15
CA ILE A 33 3.12 3.93 -2.69
C ILE A 33 4.56 3.55 -2.36
N VAL A 34 5.21 4.34 -1.50
CA VAL A 34 6.60 4.13 -1.11
C VAL A 34 6.78 4.24 0.40
N GLY A 35 7.70 3.48 0.97
CA GLY A 35 7.93 3.49 2.39
C GLY A 35 8.92 2.44 2.86
N LYS A 36 8.63 1.86 4.03
CA LYS A 36 9.48 0.88 4.68
C LYS A 36 8.69 -0.38 5.00
N ALA A 37 9.33 -1.52 4.78
CA ALA A 37 8.90 -2.80 5.30
C ALA A 37 9.82 -3.23 6.46
N SER A 38 9.29 -4.10 7.31
CA SER A 38 10.01 -4.75 8.41
C SER A 38 9.60 -6.22 8.51
N GLY A 39 10.44 -7.05 9.12
CA GLY A 39 10.23 -8.49 9.24
C GLY A 39 10.58 -9.26 7.98
N GLY A 40 9.89 -10.37 7.72
CA GLY A 40 10.26 -11.38 6.72
C GLY A 40 10.20 -10.96 5.25
N LEU A 41 9.68 -9.76 4.93
CA LEU A 41 9.85 -9.15 3.61
C LEU A 41 11.27 -8.62 3.41
N CYS A 42 11.92 -8.20 4.50
CA CYS A 42 13.32 -7.83 4.50
C CYS A 42 14.17 -9.08 4.74
N THR A 43 15.00 -9.45 3.77
CA THR A 43 15.99 -10.50 3.94
C THR A 43 17.39 -9.89 4.08
N ALA A 44 18.41 -10.71 4.36
CA ALA A 44 19.81 -10.28 4.52
C ALA A 44 20.13 -9.40 5.75
N GLY A 45 19.33 -9.47 6.82
CA GLY A 45 19.62 -8.77 8.08
C GLY A 45 19.43 -7.25 8.03
N GLN A 46 18.76 -6.75 6.99
CA GLN A 46 18.50 -5.33 6.75
C GLN A 46 17.03 -5.01 7.09
N ASP A 47 16.74 -4.74 8.35
CA ASP A 47 15.41 -4.31 8.81
C ASP A 47 15.55 -2.95 9.51
N PRO A 48 14.87 -1.88 9.05
CA PRO A 48 13.88 -1.84 7.96
C PRO A 48 14.49 -1.75 6.55
N CYS A 49 13.75 -2.23 5.56
CA CYS A 49 14.09 -2.15 4.14
C CYS A 49 13.11 -1.23 3.38
N ALA A 50 13.53 -0.68 2.24
CA ALA A 50 12.68 0.14 1.40
C ALA A 50 11.61 -0.71 0.70
N PHE A 51 10.41 -0.16 0.60
CA PHE A 51 9.25 -0.79 -0.02
C PHE A 51 8.64 0.16 -1.03
N ASP A 52 8.37 -0.31 -2.24
CA ASP A 52 7.63 0.40 -3.26
C ASP A 52 6.56 -0.51 -3.88
N THR A 53 5.45 0.09 -4.29
CA THR A 53 4.41 -0.63 -5.03
C THR A 53 3.64 0.31 -5.92
N LEU A 54 3.21 -0.23 -7.06
CA LEU A 54 2.18 0.37 -7.89
C LEU A 54 0.89 -0.41 -7.66
N ALA A 55 -0.09 0.26 -7.08
CA ALA A 55 -1.38 -0.32 -6.75
C ALA A 55 -2.47 0.21 -7.68
N ILE A 56 -3.33 -0.68 -8.15
CA ILE A 56 -4.49 -0.37 -8.98
C ILE A 56 -5.74 -0.79 -8.23
N SER A 57 -6.71 0.11 -8.13
CA SER A 57 -8.02 -0.20 -7.57
C SER A 57 -9.15 0.16 -8.53
N LYS A 58 -10.22 -0.62 -8.47
CA LYS A 58 -11.46 -0.36 -9.22
C LYS A 58 -12.63 -0.46 -8.26
N VAL A 59 -13.17 0.66 -7.81
CA VAL A 59 -14.22 0.71 -6.78
C VAL A 59 -15.49 1.35 -7.34
N PRO A 60 -16.59 0.61 -7.47
CA PRO A 60 -17.90 1.20 -7.75
C PRO A 60 -18.31 2.10 -6.58
N LEU A 61 -18.50 3.41 -6.81
CA LEU A 61 -18.73 4.38 -5.74
C LEU A 61 -20.01 4.09 -4.94
N GLN A 62 -21.04 3.51 -5.58
CA GLN A 62 -22.28 3.12 -4.90
C GLN A 62 -22.07 1.99 -3.88
N LEU A 63 -21.15 1.06 -4.17
CA LEU A 63 -20.84 -0.06 -3.28
C LEU A 63 -19.75 0.30 -2.27
N GLY A 64 -18.83 1.17 -2.68
CA GLY A 64 -17.67 1.57 -1.88
C GLY A 64 -16.65 0.45 -1.67
N VAL A 65 -16.80 -0.70 -2.33
CA VAL A 65 -15.91 -1.86 -2.19
C VAL A 65 -15.57 -2.39 -3.58
N GLY A 66 -14.30 -2.71 -3.82
CA GLY A 66 -13.87 -3.27 -5.10
C GLY A 66 -12.45 -3.83 -5.09
N PRO A 67 -12.00 -4.46 -6.19
CA PRO A 67 -10.69 -5.07 -6.27
C PRO A 67 -9.54 -4.08 -6.09
N LEU A 68 -8.47 -4.57 -5.47
CA LEU A 68 -7.17 -3.93 -5.31
C LEU A 68 -6.08 -4.92 -5.71
N ASN A 69 -5.26 -4.56 -6.70
CA ASN A 69 -4.13 -5.36 -7.15
C ASN A 69 -2.87 -4.50 -7.15
N GLY A 70 -1.70 -5.10 -7.03
CA GLY A 70 -0.46 -4.37 -7.20
C GLY A 70 0.76 -5.26 -7.11
N ASP A 71 1.83 -4.82 -7.74
CA ASP A 71 3.15 -5.43 -7.62
C ASP A 71 3.99 -4.59 -6.66
N PHE A 72 4.73 -5.26 -5.80
CA PHE A 72 5.62 -4.62 -4.85
C PHE A 72 7.06 -5.08 -5.05
N GLN A 73 7.98 -4.17 -4.73
CA GLN A 73 9.39 -4.50 -4.62
C GLN A 73 9.90 -4.09 -3.25
N VAL A 74 10.93 -4.81 -2.82
CA VAL A 74 11.63 -4.57 -1.58
C VAL A 74 13.09 -4.37 -1.93
N MET A 75 13.65 -3.26 -1.49
CA MET A 75 15.01 -2.85 -1.81
C MET A 75 15.75 -2.48 -0.53
N PHE A 76 17.07 -2.58 -0.55
CA PHE A 76 17.90 -2.01 0.51
C PHE A 76 19.01 -1.15 -0.07
N ASP A 77 19.39 -0.13 0.68
CA ASP A 77 20.55 0.69 0.36
C ASP A 77 21.81 0.04 0.91
N THR A 78 22.70 -0.40 0.02
CA THR A 78 23.98 -1.02 0.39
C THR A 78 24.96 -0.05 1.06
N MET A 79 24.72 1.26 0.96
CA MET A 79 25.53 2.27 1.61
C MET A 79 24.73 2.95 2.72
N MET A 80 24.98 2.59 3.98
CA MET A 80 24.52 3.36 5.15
C MET A 80 25.28 4.71 5.28
N ASN A 81 25.32 5.52 4.21
CA ASN A 81 25.95 6.83 4.22
C ASN A 81 24.86 7.93 4.22
N PRO A 82 24.71 8.69 5.32
CA PRO A 82 23.79 9.83 5.37
C PRO A 82 24.36 10.97 4.52
N GLY A 83 24.13 10.92 3.21
CA GLY A 83 24.60 11.96 2.28
C GLY A 83 24.60 11.58 0.80
N HIS A 84 24.54 10.29 0.46
CA HIS A 84 24.46 9.84 -0.93
C HIS A 84 23.10 9.25 -1.22
N LEU A 85 22.22 10.07 -1.77
CA LEU A 85 20.92 9.62 -2.26
C LEU A 85 21.15 8.78 -3.54
N LEU A 86 20.71 7.52 -3.50
CA LEU A 86 20.36 6.66 -4.65
C LEU A 86 21.48 5.86 -5.34
N SER A 87 22.70 5.77 -4.81
CA SER A 87 23.78 5.16 -5.59
C SER A 87 23.70 3.63 -5.73
N ASP A 88 23.14 2.87 -4.78
CA ASP A 88 23.08 1.40 -4.89
C ASP A 88 21.89 0.79 -4.11
N LEU A 89 20.67 0.95 -4.65
CA LEU A 89 19.51 0.19 -4.19
C LEU A 89 19.57 -1.23 -4.77
N VAL A 90 19.66 -2.23 -3.90
CA VAL A 90 19.65 -3.64 -4.28
C VAL A 90 18.27 -4.22 -4.07
N LEU A 91 17.70 -4.78 -5.15
CA LEU A 91 16.44 -5.50 -5.11
C LEU A 91 16.59 -6.79 -4.27
N ILE A 92 15.84 -6.86 -3.18
CA ILE A 92 15.79 -8.01 -2.27
C ILE A 92 14.72 -9.01 -2.71
N ALA A 93 13.52 -8.51 -3.02
CA ALA A 93 12.38 -9.34 -3.34
C ALA A 93 11.37 -8.59 -4.21
N LYS A 94 10.61 -9.36 -4.98
CA LYS A 94 9.41 -8.91 -5.68
C LYS A 94 8.24 -9.80 -5.30
N GLY A 95 7.05 -9.23 -5.29
CA GLY A 95 5.83 -9.98 -5.10
C GLY A 95 4.63 -9.19 -5.56
N SER A 96 3.46 -9.79 -5.41
CA SER A 96 2.18 -9.19 -5.78
C SER A 96 1.17 -9.32 -4.66
N VAL A 97 0.20 -8.41 -4.68
CA VAL A 97 -0.97 -8.42 -3.82
C VAL A 97 -2.23 -8.44 -4.67
N HIS A 98 -3.19 -9.25 -4.23
CA HIS A 98 -4.51 -9.38 -4.85
C HIS A 98 -5.56 -9.36 -3.75
N GLY A 99 -6.46 -8.38 -3.79
CA GLY A 99 -7.34 -8.13 -2.65
C GLY A 99 -8.51 -7.22 -2.96
N THR A 100 -9.03 -6.63 -1.90
CA THR A 100 -10.19 -5.75 -1.92
C THR A 100 -9.88 -4.49 -1.13
N LEU A 101 -10.30 -3.35 -1.68
CA LEU A 101 -10.30 -2.04 -1.04
C LEU A 101 -11.74 -1.67 -0.65
N ASP A 102 -11.92 -1.28 0.61
CA ASP A 102 -13.18 -0.82 1.18
C ASP A 102 -13.07 0.67 1.53
N LEU A 103 -13.69 1.50 0.70
CA LEU A 103 -13.82 2.94 0.83
C LEU A 103 -15.06 3.37 1.62
N ARG A 104 -15.93 2.44 2.03
CA ARG A 104 -17.19 2.79 2.74
C ARG A 104 -16.96 3.65 3.98
N PRO A 105 -15.91 3.48 4.80
CA PRO A 105 -15.73 4.36 5.95
C PRO A 105 -15.49 5.82 5.55
N LEU A 106 -14.78 6.07 4.44
CA LEU A 106 -14.61 7.40 3.86
C LEU A 106 -15.91 7.92 3.24
N LEU A 107 -16.55 7.12 2.38
CA LEU A 107 -17.75 7.53 1.64
C LEU A 107 -18.93 7.84 2.58
N ASN A 108 -19.08 7.05 3.64
CA ASN A 108 -20.10 7.24 4.66
C ASN A 108 -19.67 8.22 5.76
N ARG A 109 -18.46 8.78 5.68
CA ARG A 109 -17.87 9.72 6.65
C ARG A 109 -17.84 9.19 8.09
N THR A 110 -17.73 7.87 8.26
CA THR A 110 -17.65 7.25 9.59
C THR A 110 -16.22 7.21 10.12
N ALA A 111 -15.22 7.19 9.24
CA ALA A 111 -13.81 7.29 9.61
C ALA A 111 -12.95 7.83 8.46
N PRO A 112 -11.84 8.56 8.75
CA PRO A 112 -10.91 9.05 7.73
C PRO A 112 -9.93 7.94 7.30
N MET A 113 -10.46 6.78 6.89
CA MET A 113 -9.64 5.64 6.47
C MET A 113 -10.33 4.75 5.44
N ALA A 114 -9.55 4.11 4.58
CA ALA A 114 -9.99 2.97 3.78
C ALA A 114 -9.34 1.70 4.30
N LEU A 115 -10.04 0.58 4.20
CA LEU A 115 -9.55 -0.73 4.64
C LEU A 115 -9.14 -1.56 3.43
N MET A 116 -8.08 -2.35 3.56
CA MET A 116 -7.66 -3.28 2.52
C MET A 116 -7.34 -4.65 3.09
N SER A 117 -7.60 -5.69 2.32
CA SER A 117 -7.22 -7.05 2.67
C SER A 117 -7.16 -7.93 1.43
N GLY A 118 -6.42 -9.03 1.52
CA GLY A 118 -6.33 -9.97 0.41
C GLY A 118 -5.25 -11.01 0.60
N ARG A 119 -4.76 -11.52 -0.54
CA ARG A 119 -3.67 -12.48 -0.65
C ARG A 119 -2.43 -11.80 -1.19
N TRP A 120 -1.27 -12.33 -0.84
CA TRP A 120 0.01 -11.88 -1.37
C TRP A 120 0.90 -13.08 -1.65
N GLY A 121 1.90 -12.88 -2.50
CA GLY A 121 2.92 -13.88 -2.78
C GLY A 121 4.23 -13.26 -3.26
N SER A 122 5.33 -13.89 -2.91
CA SER A 122 6.66 -13.59 -3.44
C SER A 122 7.43 -14.89 -3.67
N ARG A 123 7.68 -15.21 -4.95
CA ARG A 123 8.48 -16.39 -5.31
C ARG A 123 9.93 -16.26 -4.85
N THR A 124 10.49 -15.05 -4.88
CA THR A 124 11.86 -14.77 -4.39
C THR A 124 12.01 -15.13 -2.91
N LEU A 125 10.96 -14.92 -2.10
CA LEU A 125 10.95 -15.24 -0.68
C LEU A 125 10.44 -16.65 -0.37
N ASP A 126 10.03 -17.41 -1.38
CA ASP A 126 9.26 -18.65 -1.26
C ASP A 126 8.18 -18.54 -0.16
N ALA A 127 7.34 -17.52 -0.30
CA ALA A 127 6.34 -17.18 0.70
C ALA A 127 5.08 -16.60 0.07
N ARG A 128 3.93 -17.08 0.55
CA ARG A 128 2.60 -16.53 0.27
C ARG A 128 1.77 -16.45 1.53
N GLY A 129 0.70 -15.69 1.46
CA GLY A 129 -0.33 -15.72 2.48
C GLY A 129 -1.36 -14.61 2.34
N THR A 130 -1.77 -14.04 3.46
CA THR A 130 -2.79 -12.99 3.51
C THR A 130 -2.21 -11.68 3.99
N PHE A 131 -2.81 -10.57 3.57
CA PHE A 131 -2.49 -9.25 4.08
C PHE A 131 -3.76 -8.54 4.52
N SER A 132 -3.59 -7.64 5.48
CA SER A 132 -4.63 -6.70 5.91
C SER A 132 -3.97 -5.36 6.21
N GLY A 133 -4.62 -4.27 5.86
CA GLY A 133 -4.08 -2.94 6.08
C GLY A 133 -5.14 -1.87 5.97
N ARG A 134 -4.65 -0.63 6.01
CA ARG A 134 -5.48 0.56 6.01
C ARG A 134 -4.73 1.72 5.35
N PHE A 135 -5.47 2.48 4.56
CA PHE A 135 -5.07 3.82 4.12
C PHE A 135 -5.65 4.79 5.14
N LEU A 136 -4.77 5.50 5.85
CA LEU A 136 -5.11 6.54 6.80
C LEU A 136 -5.07 7.87 6.06
N VAL A 137 -6.24 8.48 5.91
CA VAL A 137 -6.38 9.80 5.26
C VAL A 137 -6.13 10.86 6.32
N PRO A 138 -5.19 11.79 6.09
CA PRO A 138 -4.92 12.85 7.06
C PRO A 138 -6.13 13.78 7.16
N PHE A 139 -6.40 14.27 8.37
CA PHE A 139 -7.46 15.25 8.61
C PHE A 139 -6.92 16.46 9.39
N PRO A 140 -7.49 17.66 9.19
CA PRO A 140 -7.11 18.83 9.98
C PRO A 140 -7.39 18.59 11.46
N GLN A 141 -6.39 18.80 12.32
CA GLN A 141 -6.50 18.62 13.76
C GLN A 141 -6.95 19.94 14.39
N PRO A 142 -8.22 20.03 14.87
CA PRO A 142 -8.84 21.32 15.18
C PRO A 142 -8.23 22.01 16.40
N THR A 143 -7.57 21.26 17.29
CA THR A 143 -6.99 21.83 18.52
C THR A 143 -5.55 22.31 18.34
N ARG A 144 -4.99 22.26 17.11
CA ARG A 144 -3.59 22.61 16.76
C ARG A 144 -2.53 22.03 17.71
N GLN A 145 -2.79 20.85 18.27
CA GLN A 145 -1.81 20.12 19.09
C GLN A 145 -0.68 19.54 18.24
N CYS A 146 -0.96 19.27 16.97
CA CYS A 146 0.02 18.80 16.01
C CYS A 146 0.71 19.99 15.34
N ALA A 147 2.05 19.98 15.29
CA ALA A 147 2.85 21.05 14.69
C ALA A 147 2.49 21.32 13.22
N THR A 148 2.21 20.25 12.47
CA THR A 148 1.76 20.31 11.06
C THR A 148 0.30 20.75 10.91
N GLY A 149 -0.49 20.77 12.01
CA GLY A 149 -1.93 21.00 11.97
C GLY A 149 -2.77 19.83 11.46
N PHE A 150 -2.16 18.68 11.17
CA PHE A 150 -2.83 17.48 10.68
C PHE A 150 -2.60 16.26 11.59
N ALA A 151 -3.53 15.32 11.56
CA ALA A 151 -3.41 14.04 12.26
C ALA A 151 -3.94 12.88 11.41
N TYR A 152 -3.52 11.66 11.78
CA TYR A 152 -4.16 10.42 11.38
C TYR A 152 -4.97 9.85 12.55
N LEU A 153 -6.05 9.13 12.22
CA LEU A 153 -6.80 8.35 13.19
C LEU A 153 -6.54 6.86 12.93
N ASP A 154 -5.70 6.25 13.76
CA ASP A 154 -5.48 4.81 13.73
C ASP A 154 -6.37 4.15 14.79
N PRO A 155 -7.22 3.16 14.45
CA PRO A 155 -8.04 2.45 15.43
C PRO A 155 -7.26 1.76 16.56
N VAL A 156 -5.98 1.45 16.34
CA VAL A 156 -5.13 0.72 17.29
C VAL A 156 -4.30 1.68 18.13
N ALA A 157 -3.73 2.71 17.51
CA ALA A 157 -2.82 3.65 18.16
C ALA A 157 -3.48 4.99 18.53
N GLY A 158 -4.75 5.19 18.17
CA GLY A 158 -5.49 6.42 18.42
C GLY A 158 -5.09 7.55 17.47
N LEU A 159 -5.22 8.79 17.97
CA LEU A 159 -4.86 9.99 17.23
C LEU A 159 -3.33 10.15 17.17
N GLN A 160 -2.79 10.24 15.96
CA GLN A 160 -1.36 10.42 15.70
C GLN A 160 -1.13 11.73 14.97
N CYS A 161 -0.33 12.63 15.54
CA CYS A 161 0.09 13.82 14.82
C CYS A 161 0.93 13.46 13.60
N LEU A 162 0.71 14.15 12.49
CA LEU A 162 1.57 14.03 11.32
C LEU A 162 2.94 14.64 11.62
N GLU A 163 3.99 13.92 11.28
CA GLU A 163 5.36 14.43 11.28
C GLU A 163 5.62 15.27 10.03
N ASP A 164 6.61 16.17 10.08
CA ASP A 164 6.98 17.00 8.91
C ASP A 164 7.40 16.14 7.70
N SER A 165 7.95 14.95 7.95
CA SER A 165 8.30 13.97 6.91
C SER A 165 7.09 13.34 6.22
N GLU A 166 5.89 13.53 6.77
CA GLU A 166 4.62 13.04 6.25
C GLU A 166 3.85 14.17 5.53
N MET A 167 4.57 15.23 5.13
CA MET A 167 4.10 16.35 4.32
C MET A 167 4.84 16.37 2.97
N SER A 168 4.11 16.48 1.86
CA SER A 168 4.66 16.67 0.51
C SER A 168 4.21 18.01 -0.05
N LEU A 169 5.18 18.89 -0.36
CA LEU A 169 4.92 20.25 -0.87
C LEU A 169 3.90 21.04 -0.02
N GLY A 170 3.94 20.86 1.31
CA GLY A 170 3.03 21.53 2.24
C GLY A 170 1.65 20.87 2.40
N HIS A 171 1.41 19.73 1.75
CA HIS A 171 0.18 18.96 1.87
C HIS A 171 0.42 17.64 2.61
N PRO A 172 -0.49 17.21 3.49
CA PRO A 172 -0.33 15.93 4.18
C PRO A 172 -0.55 14.77 3.19
N VAL A 173 0.25 13.71 3.29
CA VAL A 173 0.13 12.53 2.42
C VAL A 173 -0.77 11.46 3.05
N THR A 174 -1.33 10.54 2.23
CA THR A 174 -2.06 9.38 2.75
C THR A 174 -1.05 8.33 3.24
N LYS A 175 -1.23 7.84 4.48
CA LYS A 175 -0.36 6.81 5.07
C LYS A 175 -0.98 5.43 4.87
N VAL A 176 -0.16 4.48 4.45
CA VAL A 176 -0.53 3.07 4.31
C VAL A 176 0.14 2.28 5.41
N VAL A 177 -0.66 1.55 6.20
CA VAL A 177 -0.15 0.58 7.17
C VAL A 177 -0.70 -0.79 6.81
N ALA A 178 0.18 -1.77 6.62
CA ALA A 178 -0.21 -3.12 6.24
C ALA A 178 0.55 -4.17 7.04
N THR A 179 -0.12 -5.30 7.30
CA THR A 179 0.44 -6.46 7.95
C THR A 179 0.29 -7.66 7.03
N PHE A 180 1.37 -8.39 6.84
CA PHE A 180 1.45 -9.59 6.02
C PHE A 180 1.57 -10.81 6.94
N ILE A 181 0.76 -11.83 6.69
CA ILE A 181 0.79 -13.12 7.37
C ILE A 181 1.23 -14.17 6.35
N LYS A 182 2.27 -14.95 6.68
CA LYS A 182 2.71 -16.08 5.87
C LYS A 182 1.83 -17.30 6.18
N THR A 183 1.25 -17.90 5.16
CA THR A 183 0.45 -19.14 5.28
C THR A 183 1.17 -20.36 4.71
N GLY A 184 2.20 -20.17 3.88
CA GLY A 184 3.03 -21.26 3.38
C GLY A 184 4.00 -20.84 2.29
N PRO A 185 4.84 -21.77 1.82
CA PRO A 185 5.65 -21.60 0.61
C PRO A 185 4.81 -21.80 -0.67
N PHE A 186 5.43 -21.57 -1.82
CA PHE A 186 4.90 -22.00 -3.10
C PHE A 186 5.08 -23.52 -3.26
N ARG A 187 4.14 -24.15 -3.95
CA ARG A 187 4.17 -25.57 -4.31
C ARG A 187 4.48 -25.71 -5.80
N PRO A 188 5.07 -26.84 -6.23
CA PRO A 188 5.20 -27.16 -7.64
C PRO A 188 3.83 -27.12 -8.32
N GLY A 189 3.69 -26.31 -9.39
CA GLY A 189 2.44 -26.13 -10.12
C GLY A 189 1.51 -25.03 -9.58
N ASP A 190 1.93 -24.21 -8.61
CA ASP A 190 1.24 -22.95 -8.34
C ASP A 190 1.45 -22.01 -9.55
N ASP A 191 0.38 -21.75 -10.32
CA ASP A 191 0.37 -20.82 -11.46
C ASP A 191 0.58 -19.37 -11.00
N ASP A 192 1.20 -18.57 -11.86
CA ASP A 192 1.21 -17.12 -11.73
C ASP A 192 -0.22 -16.63 -11.97
N GLU A 193 -0.89 -16.03 -10.96
CA GLU A 193 -2.05 -15.15 -11.21
C GLU A 193 -1.53 -13.85 -11.86
N ASP A 194 -0.80 -13.98 -12.96
CA ASP A 194 -0.18 -12.92 -13.76
C ASP A 194 -0.81 -12.97 -15.15
N ASP A 195 -2.09 -12.57 -15.21
CA ASP A 195 -2.80 -12.43 -16.47
C ASP A 195 -2.86 -10.94 -16.85
N GLY A 196 -1.82 -10.52 -17.58
CA GLY A 196 -1.64 -9.16 -18.07
C GLY A 196 -0.91 -9.09 -19.41
N GLY A 197 -1.20 -10.00 -20.35
CA GLY A 197 -0.47 -10.01 -21.62
C GLY A 197 -1.00 -10.90 -22.74
N GLY A 198 -2.31 -11.13 -22.81
CA GLY A 198 -2.92 -11.79 -23.97
C GLY A 198 -2.83 -10.92 -25.24
N HIS A 199 -1.74 -11.03 -26.00
CA HIS A 199 -1.74 -10.70 -27.42
C HIS A 199 -1.74 -11.99 -28.24
N GLY A 200 -2.95 -12.49 -28.50
CA GLY A 200 -3.20 -13.17 -29.76
C GLY A 200 -3.14 -12.14 -30.89
N ARG A 201 -2.28 -12.38 -31.88
CA ARG A 201 -2.64 -12.34 -33.31
C ARG A 201 -1.47 -12.71 -34.22
N LYS A 202 -1.74 -13.77 -35.00
CA LYS A 202 -1.21 -14.16 -36.31
C LYS A 202 0.17 -14.81 -36.35
#